data_AF-A0A937HR31-F1
#
_entry.id   AF-A0A937HR31-F1
#
_cell.length_a   1.000
_cell.length_b   1.000
_cell.length_c   1.000
_cell.angle_alpha   90.00
_cell.angle_beta   90.00
_cell.angle_gamma   90.00
#
_symmetry.space_group_name_H-M   'P 1'
#
loop_
_entity.id
_entity.type
_entity.pdbx_description
1 polymer ?
#
loop_
_entity_poly.entity_id
_entity_poly.type
_entity_poly.pdbx_seq_one_letter_code
_entity_poly.pdbx_strand_id
1 'polypeptide(L)' 'MASEKSRNLQEIFLNNVRKSHAAVTVFLVNGVKLQGIITW' A
#
# COMPACT_ATOMS: atom_id res chain seq x y z
N MET A 1 21.47 -19.18 -4.27
CA MET A 1 20.32 -19.41 -3.36
C MET A 1 19.28 -18.35 -3.66
N ALA A 2 18.39 -18.63 -4.61
CA ALA A 2 17.28 -17.74 -4.93
C ALA A 2 16.29 -17.85 -3.77
N SER A 3 16.38 -16.90 -2.83
CA SER A 3 15.36 -16.76 -1.81
C SER A 3 14.05 -16.52 -2.55
N GLU A 4 13.17 -17.53 -2.50
CA GLU A 4 11.73 -17.44 -2.69
C GLU A 4 11.19 -16.40 -1.69
N LYS A 5 11.52 -15.13 -1.91
CA LYS A 5 10.79 -14.01 -1.36
C LYS A 5 9.42 -14.14 -1.96
N SER A 6 8.51 -14.82 -1.24
CA SER A 6 7.08 -14.60 -1.36
C SER A 6 6.87 -13.14 -1.69
N ARG A 7 6.57 -12.88 -2.96
CA ARG A 7 6.56 -11.56 -3.58
C ARG A 7 5.87 -10.61 -2.60
N ASN A 8 6.61 -9.65 -2.05
CA ASN A 8 6.15 -8.86 -0.91
C ASN A 8 4.81 -8.23 -1.25
N LEU A 9 3.71 -8.83 -0.77
CA LEU A 9 2.35 -8.49 -1.19
C LEU A 9 2.04 -7.03 -0.88
N GLN A 10 2.57 -6.53 0.24
CA GLN A 10 2.46 -5.14 0.62
C GLN A 10 3.10 -4.23 -0.43
N GLU A 11 4.34 -4.53 -0.85
CA GLU A 11 5.05 -3.71 -1.83
C GLU A 11 4.38 -3.74 -3.21
N ILE A 12 3.87 -4.91 -3.63
CA ILE A 12 3.12 -5.05 -4.88
C ILE A 12 1.81 -4.25 -4.82
N PHE A 13 1.04 -4.42 -3.75
CA PHE A 13 -0.22 -3.73 -3.55
C PHE A 13 -0.04 -2.21 -3.51
N LEU A 14 0.87 -1.71 -2.66
CA LEU A 14 1.11 -0.27 -2.50
C LEU A 14 1.60 0.36 -3.80
N ASN A 15 2.48 -0.32 -4.55
CA ASN A 15 2.92 0.18 -5.85
C ASN A 15 1.81 0.21 -6.89
N ASN A 16 0.94 -0.80 -6.93
CA ASN A 16 -0.18 -0.82 -7.86
C ASN A 16 -1.16 0.33 -7.56
N VAL A 17 -1.52 0.52 -6.29
CA VAL A 17 -2.40 1.60 -5.84
C VAL A 17 -1.80 2.98 -6.14
N ARG A 18 -0.49 3.16 -5.91
CA ARG A 18 0.23 4.40 -6.24
C ARG A 18 0.17 4.70 -7.74
N LYS A 19 0.52 3.72 -8.59
CA LYS A 19 0.52 3.89 -10.06
C LYS A 19 -0.87 4.19 -10.62
N SER A 20 -1.93 3.63 -10.03
CA SER A 20 -3.30 3.88 -10.46
C SER A 20 -3.90 5.17 -9.89
N HIS A 21 -3.17 5.92 -9.05
CA HIS A 21 -3.68 7.09 -8.32
C HIS A 21 -5.03 6.83 -7.63
N ALA A 22 -5.21 5.60 -7.13
CA ALA A 22 -6.49 5.21 -6.54
C ALA A 22 -6.70 5.94 -5.21
N ALA A 23 -7.91 6.43 -4.99
CA ALA A 23 -8.31 6.99 -3.71
C ALA A 23 -8.37 5.87 -2.66
N VAL A 24 -7.65 6.04 -1.55
CA VAL A 24 -7.60 5.09 -0.44
C VAL A 24 -8.06 5.73 0.86
N THR A 25 -8.54 4.90 1.78
CA THR A 25 -8.77 5.27 3.18
C THR A 25 -7.83 4.45 4.07
N VAL A 26 -7.01 5.11 4.88
CA VAL A 26 -6.09 4.50 5.84
C VAL A 26 -6.63 4.69 7.25
N PHE A 27 -6.73 3.61 8.01
CA PHE A 27 -7.15 3.63 9.40
C PHE A 27 -5.91 3.52 10.30
N LEU A 28 -5.70 4.53 11.14
CA LEU A 28 -4.67 4.49 12.17
C LEU A 28 -5.18 3.68 13.37
N VAL A 29 -4.26 3.06 14.12
CA VAL A 29 -4.60 2.21 15.28
C VAL A 29 -5.36 2.96 16.39
N ASN A 30 -5.23 4.30 16.44
CA ASN A 30 -5.98 5.16 17.36
C ASN A 30 -7.40 5.49 16.87
N GLY A 31 -7.84 4.93 15.73
CA GLY A 31 -9.17 5.13 15.16
C GLY A 31 -9.29 6.30 14.18
N VAL A 32 -8.23 7.08 13.95
CA VAL A 32 -8.24 8.16 12.95
C VAL A 32 -8.32 7.59 11.54
N LYS A 33 -9.17 8.18 10.70
CA LYS A 33 -9.27 7.86 9.26
C LYS A 33 -8.57 8.95 8.43
N LEU A 34 -7.71 8.55 7.52
CA LEU A 34 -7.06 9.42 6.54
C LEU A 34 -7.54 9.03 5.13
N GLN A 35 -7.83 9.99 4.28
CA GLN A 35 -8.28 9.76 2.90
C GLN A 35 -7.35 10.50 1.94
N GLY A 36 -6.97 9.85 0.84
CA GLY A 36 -6.08 10.46 -0.14
C GLY A 36 -5.54 9.48 -1.17
N ILE A 37 -4.44 9.86 -1.82
CA ILE A 37 -3.69 9.04 -2.78
C ILE A 37 -2.29 8.75 -2.23
N ILE A 38 -1.72 7.60 -2.60
CA ILE A 38 -0.34 7.24 -2.25
C ILE A 38 0.61 7.89 -3.28
N THR A 39 1.69 8.53 -2.83
CA THR A 39 2.61 9.29 -3.69
C THR A 39 4.05 8.77 -3.71
N TRP A 40 4.56 8.17 -2.63
CA TRP A 40 5.92 7.63 -2.53
C TRP A 40 5.95 6.13 -2.23
#